data_AF-A0A4Q5TXC4-F1
#
_entry.id   AF-A0A4Q5TXC4-F1
#
_cell.length_a   1.000
_cell.length_b   1.000
_cell.length_c   1.000
_cell.angle_alpha   90.00
_cell.angle_beta   90.00
_cell.angle_gamma   90.00
#
_symmetry.space_group_name_H-M   'P 1'
#
loop_
_entity.id
_entity.type
_entity.pdbx_description
1 polymer ?
#
loop_
_entity_poly.entity_id
_entity_poly.type
_entity_poly.pdbx_seq_one_letter_code
_entity_poly.pdbx_strand_id
1 'polypeptide(L)'
;MKPRFPSKKLNPWPLAILAGLTCTGYAYYLYVNTNIPDSLVLTVYLAGASLFFLLMKWWKRSTRSVIIRILLSLACGGGVLMAILLWTNKTFASKESLVADFPVVARGTTPGGSGIHTPYLVIDFNGNRKQLSFYPEAAALADKAQVVKVNYRQGLLGFEIIRSRALYK
;
A
#
# COMPACT_ATOMS: atom_id res chain seq x y z
N MET A 1 -32.43 -10.79 -45.09
CA MET A 1 -32.40 -11.08 -43.64
C MET A 1 -30.97 -10.88 -43.14
N LYS A 2 -30.71 -9.93 -42.22
CA LYS A 2 -29.40 -9.82 -41.56
C LYS A 2 -29.35 -10.80 -40.38
N PRO A 3 -28.39 -11.74 -40.32
CA PRO A 3 -28.26 -12.63 -39.18
C PRO A 3 -27.93 -11.81 -37.92
N ARG A 4 -28.83 -11.83 -36.93
CA ARG A 4 -28.56 -11.30 -35.58
C ARG A 4 -27.80 -12.38 -34.82
N PHE A 5 -26.48 -12.28 -34.74
CA PHE A 5 -25.71 -13.08 -33.80
C PHE A 5 -26.08 -12.64 -32.37
N PRO A 6 -26.43 -13.57 -31.47
CA PRO A 6 -26.68 -13.23 -30.07
C PRO A 6 -25.36 -12.83 -29.42
N SER A 7 -25.20 -11.54 -29.10
CA SER A 7 -24.06 -11.07 -28.32
C SER A 7 -24.23 -11.53 -26.87
N LYS A 8 -23.48 -12.57 -26.47
CA LYS A 8 -23.34 -12.91 -25.05
C LYS A 8 -22.67 -11.72 -24.36
N LYS A 9 -23.44 -10.96 -23.57
CA LYS A 9 -22.88 -9.88 -22.74
C LYS A 9 -21.91 -10.49 -21.73
N LEU A 10 -20.62 -10.17 -21.88
CA LEU A 10 -19.57 -10.61 -20.96
C LEU A 10 -19.86 -10.02 -19.57
N ASN A 11 -19.77 -10.85 -18.54
CA ASN A 11 -19.91 -10.40 -17.15
C ASN A 11 -18.65 -9.60 -16.75
N PRO A 12 -18.73 -8.30 -16.45
CA PRO A 12 -17.56 -7.48 -16.13
C PRO A 12 -17.00 -7.73 -14.72
N TRP A 13 -17.73 -8.46 -13.86
CA TRP A 13 -17.36 -8.61 -12.44
C TRP A 13 -15.99 -9.25 -12.19
N PRO A 14 -15.62 -10.36 -12.84
CA PRO A 14 -14.32 -10.98 -12.60
C PRO A 14 -13.16 -10.04 -12.95
N LEU A 15 -13.28 -9.28 -14.04
CA LEU A 15 -12.27 -8.29 -14.44
C LEU A 15 -12.15 -7.15 -13.44
N ALA A 16 -13.28 -6.64 -12.93
CA ALA A 16 -13.27 -5.58 -11.91
C ALA A 16 -12.62 -6.05 -10.59
N ILE A 17 -12.87 -7.29 -10.17
CA ILE A 17 -12.27 -7.87 -8.97
C ILE A 17 -10.76 -8.03 -9.15
N LEU A 18 -10.33 -8.59 -10.28
CA LEU A 18 -8.92 -8.73 -10.61
C LEU A 18 -8.22 -7.38 -10.60
N ALA A 19 -8.80 -6.37 -11.27
CA ALA A 19 -8.26 -5.01 -11.28
C ALA A 19 -8.15 -4.41 -9.87
N GLY A 20 -9.18 -4.57 -9.03
CA GLY A 20 -9.17 -4.09 -7.64
C GLY A 20 -8.07 -4.74 -6.79
N LEU A 21 -7.87 -6.05 -6.93
CA LEU A 21 -6.79 -6.77 -6.25
C LEU A 21 -5.40 -6.31 -6.74
N THR A 22 -5.23 -6.13 -8.06
CA THR A 22 -3.99 -5.58 -8.63
C THR A 22 -3.71 -4.18 -8.09
N CYS A 23 -4.71 -3.30 -8.05
CA CYS A 23 -4.56 -1.97 -7.47
C CYS A 23 -4.21 -2.04 -5.97
N THR A 24 -4.82 -2.94 -5.21
CA THR A 24 -4.51 -3.13 -3.79
C THR A 24 -3.06 -3.57 -3.58
N GLY A 25 -2.58 -4.53 -4.38
CA GLY A 25 -1.18 -4.97 -4.34
C GLY A 25 -0.20 -3.84 -4.71
N TYR A 26 -0.54 -3.05 -5.72
CA TYR A 26 0.25 -1.88 -6.11
C TYR A 26 0.26 -0.79 -5.04
N ALA A 27 -0.89 -0.51 -4.42
CA ALA A 27 -1.02 0.41 -3.29
C ALA A 27 -0.17 -0.04 -2.11
N TYR A 28 -0.18 -1.34 -1.79
CA TYR A 28 0.68 -1.91 -0.74
C TYR A 28 2.17 -1.71 -1.05
N TYR A 29 2.59 -2.02 -2.28
CA TYR A 29 3.98 -1.79 -2.71
C TYR A 29 4.41 -0.31 -2.57
N LEU A 30 3.53 0.62 -2.93
CA LEU A 30 3.80 2.05 -2.77
C LEU A 30 3.79 2.46 -1.29
N TYR A 31 2.87 1.92 -0.49
CA TYR A 31 2.73 2.21 0.94
C TYR A 31 3.98 1.83 1.71
N VAL A 32 4.58 0.66 1.44
CA VAL A 32 5.83 0.24 2.09
C VAL A 32 6.96 1.25 1.86
N ASN A 33 6.96 1.92 0.71
CA ASN A 33 7.98 2.91 0.32
C ASN A 33 7.54 4.37 0.52
N THR A 34 6.40 4.63 1.18
CA THR A 34 5.89 5.98 1.42
C THR A 34 5.67 6.21 2.90
N ASN A 35 6.19 7.30 3.45
CA ASN A 35 5.90 7.72 4.81
C ASN A 35 4.51 8.38 4.85
N ILE A 36 3.50 7.58 5.15
CA ILE A 36 2.10 8.00 5.25
C ILE A 36 1.56 7.55 6.60
N PRO A 37 0.83 8.41 7.33
CA PRO A 37 0.22 8.02 8.61
C PRO A 37 -0.83 6.92 8.42
N ASP A 38 -0.84 5.93 9.32
CA ASP A 38 -1.78 4.81 9.29
C ASP A 38 -3.25 5.27 9.34
N SER A 39 -3.52 6.36 10.07
CA SER A 39 -4.85 6.97 10.15
C SER A 39 -5.36 7.44 8.78
N LEU A 40 -4.47 7.97 7.94
CA LEU A 40 -4.82 8.42 6.59
C LEU A 40 -5.03 7.23 5.66
N VAL A 41 -4.24 6.17 5.79
CA VAL A 41 -4.46 4.90 5.06
C VAL A 41 -5.86 4.39 5.35
N LEU A 42 -6.23 4.25 6.63
CA LEU A 42 -7.56 3.77 7.02
C LEU A 42 -8.67 4.66 6.46
N THR A 43 -8.52 5.98 6.57
CA THR A 43 -9.50 6.96 6.08
C THR A 43 -9.73 6.81 4.58
N VAL A 44 -8.65 6.69 3.79
CA VAL A 44 -8.72 6.55 2.33
C VAL A 44 -9.40 5.23 1.94
N TYR A 45 -9.07 4.13 2.62
CA TYR A 45 -9.73 2.84 2.37
C TYR A 45 -11.23 2.88 2.67
N LEU A 46 -11.64 3.48 3.79
CA LEU A 46 -13.05 3.61 4.16
C LEU A 46 -13.81 4.55 3.22
N ALA A 47 -13.18 5.66 2.81
CA ALA A 47 -13.76 6.58 1.83
C ALA A 47 -13.97 5.89 0.48
N GLY A 48 -12.96 5.17 -0.01
CA GLY A 48 -13.03 4.40 -1.25
C GLY A 48 -14.08 3.29 -1.20
N ALA A 49 -14.17 2.56 -0.10
CA ALA A 49 -15.21 1.54 0.10
C ALA A 49 -16.62 2.15 0.12
N SER A 50 -16.80 3.30 0.79
CA SER A 50 -18.08 4.02 0.83
C SER A 50 -18.49 4.51 -0.55
N LEU A 51 -17.56 5.10 -1.31
CA LEU A 51 -17.79 5.50 -2.71
C LEU A 51 -18.17 4.31 -3.57
N PHE A 52 -17.49 3.17 -3.40
CA PHE A 52 -17.83 1.94 -4.11
C PHE A 52 -19.27 1.51 -3.82
N PHE A 53 -19.73 1.53 -2.56
CA PHE A 53 -21.13 1.23 -2.23
C PHE A 53 -22.14 2.18 -2.88
N LEU A 54 -21.83 3.48 -2.93
CA LEU A 54 -22.71 4.50 -3.53
C LEU A 54 -22.84 4.33 -5.05
N LEU A 55 -21.73 4.08 -5.73
CA LEU A 55 -21.71 3.83 -7.17
C LEU A 55 -22.40 2.51 -7.53
N MET A 56 -22.35 1.55 -6.61
CA MET A 56 -22.79 0.18 -6.83
C MET A 56 -24.17 -0.08 -6.22
N LYS A 57 -25.08 0.89 -6.37
CA LYS A 57 -26.50 0.80 -5.97
C LYS A 57 -27.18 -0.52 -6.39
N TRP A 58 -26.68 -1.17 -7.44
CA TRP A 58 -27.21 -2.41 -8.03
C TRP A 58 -26.72 -3.70 -7.33
N TRP A 59 -25.70 -3.65 -6.47
CA TRP A 59 -25.21 -4.84 -5.74
C TRP A 59 -26.21 -5.35 -4.70
N LYS A 60 -27.21 -4.53 -4.32
CA LYS A 60 -28.20 -4.88 -3.29
C LYS A 60 -28.94 -6.20 -3.55
N ARG A 61 -29.09 -6.63 -4.81
CA ARG A 61 -29.81 -7.86 -5.20
C ARG A 61 -29.01 -9.17 -5.12
N SER A 62 -27.71 -9.14 -4.81
CA SER A 62 -26.89 -10.36 -4.79
C SER A 62 -27.06 -11.16 -3.49
N THR A 63 -27.31 -12.47 -3.52
CA THR A 63 -27.40 -13.32 -2.31
C THR A 63 -26.06 -13.55 -1.58
N ARG A 64 -24.96 -12.91 -2.00
CA ARG A 64 -23.64 -13.05 -1.37
C ARG A 64 -23.60 -12.48 0.04
N SER A 65 -22.89 -13.20 0.92
CA SER A 65 -22.58 -12.81 2.31
C SER A 65 -22.10 -11.35 2.41
N VAL A 66 -22.57 -10.65 3.44
CA VAL A 66 -22.21 -9.25 3.74
C VAL A 66 -20.69 -9.08 3.86
N ILE A 67 -20.00 -10.07 4.46
CA ILE A 67 -18.55 -10.06 4.63
C ILE A 67 -17.83 -9.95 3.28
N ILE A 68 -18.24 -10.75 2.30
CA ILE A 68 -17.65 -10.74 0.95
C ILE A 68 -17.85 -9.37 0.29
N ARG A 69 -18.99 -8.73 0.51
CA ARG A 69 -19.27 -7.40 -0.03
C ARG A 69 -18.35 -6.33 0.57
N ILE A 70 -18.14 -6.39 1.88
CA ILE A 70 -17.21 -5.48 2.58
C ILE A 70 -15.80 -5.66 2.04
N LEU A 71 -15.31 -6.91 1.97
CA LEU A 71 -13.96 -7.20 1.45
C LEU A 71 -13.79 -6.72 0.01
N LEU A 72 -14.79 -6.95 -0.85
CA LEU A 72 -14.77 -6.46 -2.23
C LEU A 72 -14.80 -4.93 -2.31
N SER A 73 -15.56 -4.26 -1.45
CA SER A 73 -15.58 -2.79 -1.41
C SER A 73 -14.24 -2.20 -0.97
N LEU A 74 -13.55 -2.86 -0.04
CA LEU A 74 -12.22 -2.46 0.40
C LEU A 74 -11.18 -2.67 -0.71
N ALA A 75 -11.22 -3.80 -1.42
CA ALA A 75 -10.28 -4.07 -2.52
C ALA A 75 -10.55 -3.18 -3.74
N CYS A 76 -11.79 -3.16 -4.24
CA CYS A 76 -12.15 -2.47 -5.49
C CYS A 76 -12.38 -0.97 -5.31
N GLY A 77 -12.79 -0.52 -4.12
CA GLY A 77 -12.96 0.90 -3.80
C GLY A 77 -11.72 1.46 -3.11
N GLY A 78 -11.45 0.95 -1.91
CA GLY A 78 -10.33 1.41 -1.08
C GLY A 78 -8.96 1.22 -1.74
N GLY A 79 -8.68 0.02 -2.25
CA GLY A 79 -7.41 -0.31 -2.90
C GLY A 79 -7.15 0.53 -4.15
N VAL A 80 -8.18 0.77 -4.97
CA VAL A 80 -8.09 1.64 -6.16
C VAL A 80 -7.83 3.09 -5.76
N LEU A 81 -8.58 3.63 -4.79
CA LEU A 81 -8.41 5.01 -4.35
C LEU A 81 -7.02 5.22 -3.72
N MET A 82 -6.57 4.29 -2.90
CA MET A 82 -5.24 4.32 -2.30
C MET A 82 -4.13 4.22 -3.36
N ALA A 83 -4.29 3.36 -4.36
CA ALA A 83 -3.35 3.24 -5.47
C ALA A 83 -3.22 4.55 -6.23
N ILE A 84 -4.35 5.21 -6.56
CA ILE A 84 -4.37 6.51 -7.25
C ILE A 84 -3.67 7.57 -6.39
N LEU A 85 -4.00 7.66 -5.11
CA LEU A 85 -3.41 8.64 -4.20
C LEU A 85 -1.88 8.50 -4.12
N LEU A 86 -1.40 7.28 -3.86
CA LEU A 86 0.03 7.02 -3.74
C LEU A 86 0.76 7.15 -5.07
N TRP A 87 0.12 6.73 -6.17
CA TRP A 87 0.68 6.91 -7.51
C TRP A 87 0.83 8.39 -7.84
N THR A 88 -0.20 9.21 -7.60
CA THR A 88 -0.13 10.66 -7.79
C THR A 88 0.96 11.26 -6.91
N ASN A 89 1.04 10.87 -5.64
CA ASN A 89 2.10 11.33 -4.74
C ASN A 89 3.49 11.06 -5.31
N LYS A 90 3.69 9.88 -5.91
CA LYS A 90 4.96 9.43 -6.49
C LYS A 90 5.30 10.04 -7.83
N THR A 91 4.33 10.10 -8.74
CA THR A 91 4.54 10.58 -10.11
C THR A 91 4.95 12.05 -10.12
N PHE A 92 4.37 12.84 -9.22
CA PHE A 92 4.62 14.28 -9.12
C PHE A 92 5.57 14.66 -7.97
N ALA A 93 6.36 13.71 -7.47
CA ALA A 93 7.33 13.97 -6.41
C ALA A 93 8.45 14.91 -6.86
N SER A 94 8.93 15.77 -5.95
CA SER A 94 10.09 16.65 -6.16
C SER A 94 11.29 15.86 -6.66
N LYS A 95 12.05 16.38 -7.63
CA LYS A 95 13.27 15.73 -8.18
C LYS A 95 14.41 15.65 -7.16
N GLU A 96 14.38 16.52 -6.16
CA GLU A 96 15.40 16.60 -5.12
C GLU A 96 15.36 15.37 -4.21
N SER A 97 16.55 14.83 -3.94
CA SER A 97 16.76 13.68 -3.07
C SER A 97 17.36 14.19 -1.77
N LEU A 98 16.68 13.88 -0.67
CA LEU A 98 17.07 14.23 0.68
C LEU A 98 17.63 12.99 1.37
N VAL A 99 18.63 13.19 2.21
CA VAL A 99 19.23 12.12 3.04
C VAL A 99 19.18 12.58 4.48
N ALA A 100 18.57 11.78 5.34
CA ALA A 100 18.51 12.06 6.77
C ALA A 100 18.68 10.78 7.57
N ASP A 101 19.15 10.93 8.80
CA ASP A 101 19.33 9.85 9.75
C ASP A 101 18.15 9.83 10.72
N PHE A 102 17.50 8.67 10.84
CA PHE A 102 16.32 8.49 11.68
C PHE A 102 16.62 7.49 12.81
N PRO A 103 16.26 7.82 14.07
CA PRO A 103 16.52 6.95 15.20
C PRO A 103 15.65 5.69 15.13
N VAL A 104 16.23 4.56 15.52
CA VAL A 104 15.51 3.29 15.66
C VAL A 104 14.76 3.28 16.98
N VAL A 105 13.43 3.23 16.92
CA VAL A 105 12.54 3.19 18.09
C VAL A 105 12.13 1.77 18.50
N ALA A 106 12.10 0.83 17.55
CA ALA A 106 11.85 -0.58 17.84
C ALA A 106 12.50 -1.51 16.82
N ARG A 107 12.65 -2.78 17.18
CA ARG A 107 13.25 -3.83 16.36
C ARG A 107 12.37 -5.06 16.41
N GLY A 108 12.39 -5.85 15.35
CA GLY A 108 11.75 -7.16 15.36
C GLY A 108 12.07 -7.96 14.12
N THR A 109 11.43 -9.12 14.00
CA THR A 109 11.57 -10.02 12.87
C THR A 109 10.20 -10.39 12.33
N THR A 110 10.08 -10.42 11.00
CA THR A 110 8.91 -10.97 10.33
C THR A 110 9.22 -12.41 9.91
N PRO A 111 8.38 -13.40 10.23
CA PRO A 111 8.56 -14.75 9.73
C PRO A 111 8.44 -14.76 8.20
N GLY A 112 9.41 -15.36 7.53
CA GLY A 112 9.37 -15.62 6.10
C GLY A 112 9.18 -17.10 5.79
N GLY A 113 9.07 -17.42 4.49
CA GLY A 113 9.05 -18.79 4.02
C GLY A 113 10.37 -19.51 4.37
N SER A 114 10.30 -20.82 4.58
CA SER A 114 11.47 -21.69 4.83
C SER A 114 12.28 -21.35 6.10
N GLY A 115 11.66 -20.75 7.13
CA GLY A 115 12.32 -20.41 8.39
C GLY A 115 13.26 -19.20 8.30
N ILE A 116 13.29 -18.51 7.16
CA ILE A 116 14.07 -17.29 6.99
C ILE A 116 13.31 -16.13 7.64
N HIS A 117 13.91 -15.54 8.67
CA HIS A 117 13.34 -14.37 9.34
C HIS A 117 13.89 -13.08 8.70
N THR A 118 12.99 -12.17 8.35
CA THR A 118 13.36 -10.87 7.77
C THR A 118 13.38 -9.84 8.90
N PRO A 119 14.54 -9.25 9.23
CA PRO A 119 14.60 -8.22 10.26
C PRO A 119 13.84 -6.97 9.81
N TYR A 120 13.19 -6.29 10.74
CA TYR A 120 12.63 -4.97 10.52
C TYR A 120 13.01 -4.04 11.66
N LEU A 121 13.17 -2.76 11.32
CA LEU A 121 13.36 -1.68 12.27
C LEU A 121 12.20 -0.71 12.14
N VAL A 122 11.68 -0.25 13.27
CA VAL A 122 10.74 0.87 13.32
C VAL A 122 11.56 2.12 13.58
N ILE A 123 11.42 3.11 12.72
CA ILE A 123 12.03 4.43 12.88
C ILE A 123 10.97 5.47 13.17
N ASP A 124 11.36 6.55 13.86
CA ASP A 124 10.54 7.75 13.94
C ASP A 124 10.87 8.67 12.75
N PHE A 125 10.01 8.64 11.73
CA PHE A 125 10.12 9.45 10.53
C PHE A 125 9.26 10.71 10.70
N ASN A 126 9.84 11.75 11.32
CA ASN A 126 9.20 13.05 11.56
C ASN A 126 7.87 12.95 12.36
N GLY A 127 7.86 12.15 13.43
CA GLY A 127 6.68 11.92 14.26
C GLY A 127 5.78 10.77 13.78
N ASN A 128 6.14 10.12 12.67
CA ASN A 128 5.43 8.94 12.17
C ASN A 128 6.27 7.67 12.34
N ARG A 129 5.72 6.66 13.01
CA ARG A 129 6.42 5.38 13.20
C ARG A 129 6.39 4.57 11.91
N LYS A 130 7.53 4.43 11.25
CA LYS A 130 7.64 3.68 9.99
C LYS A 130 8.43 2.39 10.19
N GLN A 131 7.80 1.26 9.85
CA GLN A 131 8.49 -0.02 9.77
C GLN A 131 9.26 -0.15 8.45
N LEU A 132 10.54 -0.47 8.53
CA LEU A 132 11.44 -0.73 7.41
C LEU A 132 11.99 -2.16 7.50
N SER A 133 11.69 -2.99 6.52
CA SER A 133 12.22 -4.36 6.44
C SER A 133 13.59 -4.39 5.77
N PHE A 134 14.52 -5.19 6.28
CA PHE A 134 15.85 -5.36 5.72
C PHE A 134 16.05 -6.79 5.24
N TYR A 135 17.01 -7.00 4.36
CA TYR A 135 17.34 -8.35 3.93
C TYR A 135 17.86 -9.20 5.10
N PRO A 136 17.63 -10.53 5.12
CA PRO A 136 18.07 -11.41 6.20
C PRO A 136 19.56 -11.31 6.53
N GLU A 137 20.41 -11.08 5.52
CA GLU A 137 21.86 -10.92 5.65
C GLU A 137 22.24 -9.70 6.50
N ALA A 138 21.34 -8.71 6.60
CA ALA A 138 21.53 -7.52 7.42
C ALA A 138 21.10 -7.71 8.89
N ALA A 139 20.65 -8.90 9.32
CA ALA A 139 20.12 -9.13 10.66
C ALA A 139 21.10 -8.72 11.78
N ALA A 140 22.37 -9.11 11.69
CA ALA A 140 23.38 -8.78 12.70
C ALA A 140 23.68 -7.26 12.76
N LEU A 141 23.50 -6.55 11.64
CA LEU A 141 23.67 -5.11 11.58
C LEU A 141 22.42 -4.38 12.08
N ALA A 142 21.23 -4.88 11.74
CA ALA A 142 19.95 -4.32 12.16
C ALA A 142 19.78 -4.39 13.68
N ASP A 143 20.23 -5.47 14.30
CA ASP A 143 20.21 -5.64 15.76
C ASP A 143 21.02 -4.54 16.49
N LYS A 144 22.16 -4.13 15.89
CA LYS A 144 23.09 -3.16 16.48
C LYS A 144 22.87 -1.72 16.01
N ALA A 145 22.10 -1.50 14.96
CA ALA A 145 21.91 -0.18 14.36
C ALA A 145 21.13 0.74 15.30
N GLN A 146 21.65 1.93 15.58
CA GLN A 146 20.93 2.97 16.32
C GLN A 146 20.18 3.93 15.40
N VAL A 147 20.68 4.08 14.17
CA VAL A 147 20.18 5.01 13.17
C VAL A 147 20.03 4.31 11.82
N VAL A 148 18.96 4.69 11.11
CA VAL A 148 18.77 4.32 9.70
C VAL A 148 18.90 5.58 8.87
N LYS A 149 19.89 5.58 7.98
CA LYS A 149 20.02 6.62 6.96
C LYS A 149 19.02 6.33 5.85
N VAL A 150 18.11 7.24 5.62
CA VAL A 150 17.08 7.09 4.60
C VAL A 150 17.28 8.14 3.53
N ASN A 151 17.37 7.69 2.29
CA ASN A 151 17.25 8.56 1.12
C ASN A 151 15.78 8.60 0.71
N TYR A 152 15.21 9.80 0.65
CA TYR A 152 13.82 10.01 0.29
C TYR A 152 13.63 11.23 -0.60
N ARG A 153 12.43 11.35 -1.17
CA ARG A 153 12.00 12.50 -1.96
C ARG A 153 10.66 12.99 -1.42
N GLN A 154 10.43 14.29 -1.45
CA GLN A 154 9.13 14.87 -1.08
C GLN A 154 8.09 14.56 -2.16
N GLY A 155 7.01 13.86 -1.78
CA GLY A 155 5.88 13.58 -2.66
C GLY A 155 4.95 14.79 -2.81
N LEU A 156 4.09 14.78 -3.84
CA LEU A 156 3.18 15.89 -4.11
C LEU A 156 2.21 16.20 -2.94
N LEU A 157 1.77 15.15 -2.24
CA LEU A 157 0.79 15.26 -1.16
C LEU A 157 1.46 15.47 0.21
N GLY A 158 2.76 15.78 0.23
CA GLY A 158 3.53 15.93 1.47
C GLY A 158 3.97 14.63 2.11
N PHE A 159 3.76 13.47 1.47
CA PHE A 159 4.25 12.19 1.96
C PHE A 159 5.60 11.85 1.34
N GLU A 160 6.59 11.57 2.19
CA GLU A 160 7.94 11.24 1.73
C GLU A 160 8.00 9.87 1.06
N ILE A 161 8.80 9.77 0.00
CA ILE A 161 8.97 8.53 -0.77
C ILE A 161 10.39 8.04 -0.57
N ILE A 162 10.50 6.90 0.10
CA ILE A 162 11.74 6.22 0.41
C ILE A 162 12.30 5.60 -0.87
N ARG A 163 13.56 5.94 -1.18
CA ARG A 163 14.30 5.42 -2.33
C ARG A 163 15.30 4.34 -1.93
N SER A 164 16.01 4.57 -0.84
CA SER A 164 16.94 3.59 -0.27
C SER A 164 17.07 3.81 1.23
N ARG A 165 17.58 2.78 1.90
CA ARG A 165 17.81 2.75 3.35
C ARG A 165 19.11 2.02 3.64
N ALA A 166 19.90 2.56 4.56
CA ALA A 166 21.16 1.98 4.99
C ALA A 166 21.26 2.03 6.52
N LEU A 167 21.86 1.00 7.09
CA LEU A 167 22.02 0.83 8.52
C LEU A 167 23.36 1.40 8.97
N TYR A 168 23.34 2.18 10.04
CA TYR A 168 24.54 2.71 10.68
C TYR A 168 24.52 2.37 12.17
N LYS A 169 25.71 2.15 12.74
CA LYS A 169 25.89 1.91 14.17
C LYS A 169 25.72 3.20 14.93
#